data_AF-A0A8B6G6B5-F1
#
_entry.id   AF-A0A8B6G6B5-F1
#
_cell.length_a   1.000
_cell.length_b   1.000
_cell.length_c   1.000
_cell.angle_alpha   90.00
_cell.angle_beta   90.00
_cell.angle_gamma   90.00
#
_symmetry.space_group_name_H-M   'P 1'
#
loop_
_entity.id
_entity.type
_entity.pdbx_description
1 polymer ?
#
loop_
_entity_poly.entity_id
_entity_poly.type
_entity_poly.pdbx_seq_one_letter_code
_entity_poly.pdbx_strand_id
1 'polypeptide(L)'
;MCYIILVISIVVVVSGQEESKQTAFLDRDVNALIEINSKILKENENLKNLIDTLADKNIELERRVNFIEKNVQFLKKEGTKNGFERNIQENINDNLTEKYGQVNREIAKKNYPMLMSRNLKDKNHTKDKRHTQRETTGEVAFSAKVSDTLQNLGDHQYILFKTVDVDTHNAFHGDTGIFTVPVAGYYAVFATILTYPGVRVEFQIIHNAN
;
A
#
# COMPACT_ATOMS: atom_id res chain seq x y z
N MET A 1 -31.64 -10.84 8.44
CA MET A 1 -31.28 -11.91 7.49
C MET A 1 -30.07 -12.63 8.07
N CYS A 2 -30.15 -13.94 8.24
CA CYS A 2 -29.18 -14.76 8.96
C CYS A 2 -28.10 -15.25 7.98
N TYR A 3 -26.82 -15.08 8.31
CA TYR A 3 -25.71 -15.61 7.51
C TYR A 3 -25.35 -17.00 8.03
N ILE A 4 -25.49 -18.03 7.18
CA ILE A 4 -24.98 -19.38 7.46
C ILE A 4 -23.65 -19.52 6.72
N ILE A 5 -22.58 -19.73 7.48
CA ILE A 5 -21.25 -20.05 6.95
C ILE A 5 -21.28 -21.52 6.52
N LEU A 6 -21.15 -21.79 5.23
CA LEU A 6 -21.07 -23.14 4.69
C LEU A 6 -19.60 -23.49 4.43
N VAL A 7 -19.01 -24.29 5.32
CA VAL A 7 -17.69 -24.91 5.13
C VAL A 7 -17.92 -26.26 4.45
N ILE A 8 -17.39 -26.44 3.24
CA ILE A 8 -17.49 -27.72 2.52
C ILE A 8 -16.32 -28.60 2.93
N SER A 9 -16.61 -29.64 3.72
CA SER A 9 -15.71 -30.77 3.98
C SER A 9 -16.15 -31.96 3.12
N ILE A 10 -15.24 -32.50 2.31
CA ILE A 10 -15.49 -33.68 1.47
C ILE A 10 -15.17 -34.93 2.30
N VAL A 11 -16.16 -35.82 2.51
CA VAL A 11 -15.98 -37.15 3.11
C VAL A 11 -16.22 -38.20 2.02
N VAL A 12 -15.21 -39.03 1.75
CA VAL A 12 -15.28 -40.15 0.79
C VAL A 12 -15.47 -41.44 1.60
N VAL A 13 -16.47 -42.24 1.24
CA VAL A 13 -16.70 -43.59 1.81
C VAL A 13 -16.31 -44.62 0.75
N VAL A 14 -15.39 -45.52 1.11
CA VAL A 14 -14.98 -46.68 0.28
C VAL A 14 -15.22 -47.94 1.11
N SER A 15 -15.49 -49.08 0.46
CA SER A 15 -16.08 -50.29 1.04
C SER A 15 -15.13 -51.30 1.74
N GLY A 16 -15.58 -51.75 2.91
CA GLY A 16 -15.47 -53.03 3.62
C GLY A 16 -14.12 -53.71 3.93
N GLN A 17 -13.15 -53.77 3.01
CA GLN A 17 -11.84 -54.40 3.28
C GLN A 17 -10.65 -53.53 2.89
N GLU A 18 -10.82 -52.66 1.88
CA GLU A 18 -9.94 -51.50 1.70
C GLU A 18 -10.18 -50.43 2.78
N GLU A 19 -11.35 -50.44 3.43
CA GLU A 19 -11.66 -49.57 4.58
C GLU A 19 -10.58 -49.62 5.64
N SER A 20 -10.12 -50.80 6.07
CA SER A 20 -9.13 -50.89 7.16
C SER A 20 -7.77 -50.22 6.84
N LYS A 21 -7.34 -50.25 5.58
CA LYS A 21 -6.09 -49.61 5.14
C LYS A 21 -6.30 -48.13 4.88
N GLN A 22 -7.44 -47.76 4.32
CA GLN A 22 -7.80 -46.37 4.08
C GLN A 22 -8.09 -45.62 5.39
N THR A 23 -8.72 -46.26 6.38
CA THR A 23 -8.95 -45.68 7.71
C THR A 23 -7.63 -45.47 8.44
N ALA A 24 -6.69 -46.43 8.39
CA ALA A 24 -5.37 -46.25 8.98
C ALA A 24 -4.56 -45.11 8.31
N PHE A 25 -4.73 -44.93 7.00
CA PHE A 25 -4.13 -43.83 6.26
C PHE A 25 -4.78 -42.48 6.62
N LEU A 26 -6.11 -42.43 6.65
CA LEU A 26 -6.89 -41.26 7.06
C LEU A 26 -6.56 -40.88 8.51
N ASP A 27 -6.45 -41.84 9.43
CA ASP A 27 -6.09 -41.59 10.82
C ASP A 27 -4.69 -40.98 10.94
N ARG A 28 -3.74 -41.41 10.10
CA ARG A 28 -2.40 -40.81 10.06
C ARG A 28 -2.47 -39.36 9.60
N ASP A 29 -3.19 -39.08 8.51
CA ASP A 29 -3.31 -37.73 7.97
C ASP A 29 -4.08 -36.80 8.92
N VAL A 30 -5.13 -37.31 9.56
CA VAL A 30 -5.88 -36.59 10.60
C VAL A 30 -4.97 -36.26 11.78
N ASN A 31 -4.15 -37.19 12.26
CA ASN A 31 -3.21 -36.93 13.34
C ASN A 31 -2.13 -35.90 12.94
N ALA A 32 -1.63 -35.97 11.70
CA ALA A 32 -0.70 -34.97 11.17
C ALA A 32 -1.34 -33.57 11.11
N LEU A 33 -2.60 -33.48 10.66
CA LEU A 33 -3.37 -32.23 10.63
C LEU A 33 -3.63 -31.69 12.04
N ILE A 34 -3.91 -32.56 13.02
CA ILE A 34 -4.06 -32.17 14.43
C ILE A 34 -2.75 -31.59 14.96
N GLU A 35 -1.61 -32.23 14.66
CA GLU A 35 -0.30 -31.72 15.07
C GLU A 35 0.00 -30.35 14.45
N ILE A 36 -0.26 -30.18 13.14
CA ILE A 36 -0.09 -28.91 12.44
C ILE A 36 -0.99 -27.83 13.07
N ASN A 37 -2.27 -28.12 13.32
CA ASN A 37 -3.18 -27.19 13.96
C ASN A 37 -2.71 -26.80 15.37
N SER A 38 -2.14 -27.74 16.13
CA SER A 38 -1.58 -27.44 17.46
C SER A 38 -0.40 -26.46 17.38
N LYS A 39 0.46 -26.58 16.36
CA LYS A 39 1.58 -25.65 16.11
C LYS A 39 1.06 -24.27 15.71
N ILE A 40 0.11 -24.21 14.79
CA ILE A 40 -0.51 -22.95 14.34
C ILE A 40 -1.17 -22.22 15.52
N LEU A 41 -1.90 -22.93 16.38
CA LEU A 41 -2.53 -22.34 17.56
C LEU A 41 -1.50 -21.73 18.52
N LYS A 42 -0.38 -22.43 18.75
CA LYS A 42 0.72 -21.92 19.59
C LYS A 42 1.40 -20.69 18.97
N GLU A 43 1.59 -20.68 17.66
CA GLU A 43 2.14 -19.50 16.96
C GLU A 43 1.19 -18.31 17.03
N ASN A 44 -0.11 -18.52 16.87
CA ASN A 44 -1.11 -17.47 17.02
C ASN A 44 -1.13 -16.88 18.43
N GLU A 45 -0.96 -17.70 19.47
CA GLU A 45 -0.84 -17.23 20.85
C GLU A 45 0.43 -16.38 21.04
N ASN A 46 1.57 -16.81 20.49
CA ASN A 46 2.81 -16.05 20.54
C ASN A 46 2.69 -14.71 19.80
N LEU A 47 2.06 -14.69 18.62
CA LEU A 47 1.82 -13.46 17.85
C LEU A 47 0.90 -12.50 18.60
N LYS A 48 -0.14 -13.01 19.26
CA LYS A 48 -1.02 -12.19 20.10
C LYS A 48 -0.25 -11.53 21.23
N ASN A 49 0.57 -12.29 21.96
CA ASN A 49 1.41 -11.75 23.04
C ASN A 49 2.40 -10.67 22.54
N LEU A 50 2.94 -10.85 21.32
CA LEU A 50 3.81 -9.86 20.70
C LEU A 50 3.06 -8.57 20.35
N ILE A 51 1.85 -8.69 19.80
CA ILE A 51 0.98 -7.54 19.48
C ILE A 51 0.66 -6.75 20.75
N ASP A 52 0.29 -7.44 21.83
CA ASP A 52 -0.01 -6.79 23.11
C ASP A 52 1.22 -6.03 23.64
N THR A 53 2.40 -6.66 23.57
CA THR A 53 3.67 -6.02 23.98
C THR A 53 3.99 -4.78 23.12
N LEU A 54 3.73 -4.84 21.81
CA LEU A 54 3.96 -3.71 20.90
C LEU A 54 2.95 -2.57 21.14
N ALA A 55 1.70 -2.90 21.46
CA ALA A 55 0.68 -1.93 21.82
C ALA A 55 1.09 -1.16 23.09
N ASP A 56 1.58 -1.86 24.12
CA ASP A 56 2.08 -1.24 25.35
C ASP A 56 3.27 -0.30 25.08
N LYS A 57 4.22 -0.72 24.23
CA LYS A 57 5.36 0.13 23.83
C LYS A 57 4.93 1.37 23.04
N ASN A 58 3.93 1.25 22.18
CA ASN A 58 3.39 2.41 21.46
C ASN A 58 2.75 3.42 22.41
N ILE A 59 1.97 2.95 23.38
CA ILE A 59 1.40 3.81 24.43
C ILE A 59 2.52 4.53 25.21
N GLU A 60 3.62 3.85 25.53
CA GLU A 60 4.78 4.47 26.17
C GLU A 60 5.44 5.54 25.30
N LEU A 61 5.66 5.26 24.01
CA LEU A 61 6.24 6.20 23.06
C LEU A 61 5.37 7.45 22.89
N GLU A 62 4.05 7.29 22.79
CA GLU A 62 3.12 8.42 22.73
C GLU A 62 3.23 9.31 23.97
N ARG A 63 3.37 8.72 25.17
CA ARG A 63 3.61 9.51 26.40
C ARG A 63 4.92 10.30 26.33
N ARG A 64 6.00 9.69 25.83
CA ARG A 64 7.31 10.36 25.70
C ARG A 64 7.29 11.49 24.67
N VAL A 65 6.63 11.29 23.52
CA VAL A 65 6.45 12.32 22.49
C VAL A 65 5.68 13.50 23.07
N ASN A 66 4.54 13.25 23.71
CA ASN A 66 3.73 14.30 24.35
C ASN A 66 4.53 15.10 25.41
N PHE A 67 5.38 14.42 26.18
CA PHE A 67 6.26 15.09 27.14
C PHE A 67 7.28 16.00 26.47
N ILE A 68 7.95 15.52 25.41
CA ILE A 68 8.92 16.31 24.65
C ILE A 68 8.25 17.52 24.00
N GLU A 69 7.06 17.34 23.41
CA GLU A 69 6.30 18.44 22.80
C GLU A 69 5.98 19.54 23.80
N LYS A 70 5.56 19.17 25.02
CA LYS A 70 5.34 20.14 26.11
C LYS A 70 6.62 20.91 26.47
N ASN A 71 7.76 20.22 26.55
CA ASN A 71 9.04 20.88 26.84
C ASN A 71 9.48 21.82 25.71
N VAL A 72 9.32 21.42 24.45
CA VAL A 72 9.63 22.27 23.29
C VAL A 72 8.75 23.52 23.28
N GLN A 73 7.45 23.38 23.59
CA GLN A 73 6.55 24.53 23.70
C GLN A 73 6.96 25.48 24.83
N PHE A 74 7.38 24.94 25.97
CA PHE A 74 7.89 25.73 27.08
C PHE A 74 9.14 26.53 26.67
N LEU A 75 10.13 25.87 26.08
CA LEU A 75 11.36 26.50 25.63
C LEU A 75 11.13 27.57 24.54
N LYS A 76 10.19 27.33 23.61
CA LYS A 76 9.80 28.35 22.61
C LYS A 76 9.25 29.61 23.27
N LYS A 77 8.42 29.47 24.32
CA LYS A 77 7.86 30.60 25.06
C LYS A 77 8.95 31.37 25.83
N GLU A 78 9.94 30.68 26.40
CA GLU A 78 11.09 31.32 27.05
C GLU A 78 12.01 32.03 26.04
N GLY A 79 12.30 31.42 24.91
CA GLY A 79 13.07 32.04 23.82
C GLY A 79 12.45 33.34 23.31
N THR A 80 11.11 33.40 23.20
CA THR A 80 10.41 34.65 22.83
C THR A 80 10.42 35.73 23.91
N LYS A 81 10.60 35.37 25.19
CA LYS A 81 10.75 36.34 26.29
C LYS A 81 12.15 36.97 26.33
N ASN A 82 13.17 36.26 25.83
CA ASN A 82 14.53 36.76 25.69
C ASN A 82 14.68 37.67 24.44
N GLY A 83 13.78 38.63 24.24
CA GLY A 83 13.62 39.52 23.07
C GLY A 83 14.79 40.47 22.74
N PHE A 84 16.02 40.02 22.92
CA PHE A 84 17.26 40.70 22.56
C PHE A 84 17.60 40.56 21.06
N GLU A 85 17.16 39.47 20.40
CA GLU A 85 17.52 39.21 19.00
C GLU A 85 16.83 40.13 17.98
N ARG A 86 15.60 40.60 18.27
CA ARG A 86 14.87 41.48 17.34
C ARG A 86 15.47 42.88 17.24
N ASN A 87 16.02 43.40 18.34
CA ASN A 87 16.54 44.77 18.41
C ASN A 87 17.92 44.93 17.74
N ILE A 88 18.68 43.83 17.60
CA ILE A 88 19.98 43.83 16.91
C ILE A 88 19.80 43.79 15.39
N GLN A 89 18.82 43.03 14.88
CA GLN A 89 18.59 42.91 13.43
C GLN A 89 17.99 44.19 12.81
N GLU A 90 17.09 44.89 13.50
CA GLU A 90 16.55 46.18 13.02
C GLU A 90 17.63 47.28 12.97
N ASN A 91 18.45 47.42 14.03
CA ASN A 91 19.52 48.42 14.05
C ASN A 91 20.63 48.18 13.00
N ILE A 92 20.92 46.92 12.66
CA ILE A 92 21.94 46.60 11.65
C ILE A 92 21.41 46.85 10.23
N ASN A 93 20.13 46.55 9.96
CA ASN A 93 19.54 46.72 8.64
C ASN A 93 19.35 48.20 8.26
N ASP A 94 18.95 49.05 9.20
CA ASP A 94 18.75 50.47 8.93
C ASP A 94 20.07 51.18 8.60
N ASN A 95 21.15 50.82 9.29
CA ASN A 95 22.49 51.39 9.08
C ASN A 95 23.14 50.93 7.76
N LEU A 96 22.92 49.68 7.35
CA LEU A 96 23.44 49.16 6.09
C LEU A 96 22.68 49.74 4.89
N THR A 97 21.35 49.87 4.99
CA THR A 97 20.51 50.39 3.90
C THR A 97 20.85 51.84 3.57
N GLU A 98 21.11 52.66 4.59
CA GLU A 98 21.53 54.05 4.39
C GLU A 98 22.92 54.14 3.72
N LYS A 99 23.87 53.30 4.15
CA LYS A 99 25.23 53.27 3.61
C LYS A 99 25.29 52.79 2.16
N TYR A 100 24.52 51.76 1.80
CA TYR A 100 24.42 51.28 0.41
C TYR A 100 23.63 52.25 -0.50
N GLY A 101 22.63 52.95 0.04
CA GLY A 101 21.86 53.96 -0.69
C GLY A 101 22.68 55.20 -1.07
N GLN A 102 23.71 55.56 -0.29
CA GLN A 102 24.61 56.66 -0.63
C GLN A 102 25.59 56.28 -1.74
N VAL A 103 26.19 55.08 -1.69
CA VAL A 103 27.14 54.59 -2.70
C VAL A 103 26.48 54.43 -4.07
N ASN A 104 25.24 53.91 -4.12
CA ASN A 104 24.52 53.77 -5.39
C ASN A 104 24.12 55.12 -6.03
N ARG A 105 23.90 56.16 -5.22
CA ARG A 105 23.60 57.52 -5.73
C ARG A 105 24.82 58.19 -6.36
N GLU A 106 26.04 57.86 -5.93
CA GLU A 106 27.27 58.37 -6.54
C GLU A 106 27.63 57.62 -7.83
N ILE A 107 27.40 56.31 -7.87
CA ILE A 107 27.61 55.49 -9.07
C ILE A 107 26.61 55.89 -10.18
N ALA A 108 25.34 56.15 -9.83
CA ALA A 108 24.31 56.55 -10.78
C ALA A 108 24.55 57.94 -11.41
N LYS A 109 25.27 58.85 -10.73
CA LYS A 109 25.60 60.18 -11.27
C LYS A 109 26.75 60.17 -12.27
N LYS A 110 27.61 59.13 -12.26
CA LYS A 110 28.81 59.08 -13.10
C LYS A 110 28.63 58.44 -14.48
N ASN A 111 27.53 57.71 -14.71
CA ASN A 111 27.54 56.65 -15.72
C ASN A 111 26.32 56.53 -16.67
N TYR A 112 25.64 57.61 -17.09
CA TYR A 112 24.76 57.49 -18.28
C TYR A 112 24.72 58.76 -19.14
N PRO A 113 24.80 58.59 -20.48
CA PRO A 113 23.57 58.81 -21.24
C PRO A 113 23.24 57.68 -22.24
N MET A 114 21.94 57.40 -22.30
CA MET A 114 21.16 56.73 -23.36
C MET A 114 21.55 55.32 -23.81
N LEU A 115 20.63 54.36 -23.64
CA LEU A 115 20.02 53.66 -24.77
C LEU A 115 18.67 53.03 -24.35
N MET A 116 17.67 53.36 -25.17
CA MET A 116 16.29 52.86 -25.17
C MET A 116 16.19 51.40 -25.66
N SER A 117 15.16 50.71 -25.17
CA SER A 117 14.42 49.61 -25.84
C SER A 117 15.09 48.25 -26.06
N ARG A 118 14.61 47.21 -25.35
CA ARG A 118 13.90 46.05 -25.98
C ARG A 118 13.45 44.96 -24.99
N ASN A 119 12.13 44.80 -24.93
CA ASN A 119 11.33 43.57 -24.92
C ASN A 119 11.50 42.50 -23.82
N LEU A 120 10.45 42.48 -22.99
CA LEU A 120 9.80 41.31 -22.44
C LEU A 120 9.64 40.18 -23.48
N LYS A 121 9.90 38.93 -23.06
CA LYS A 121 9.14 37.75 -23.48
C LYS A 121 9.36 36.59 -22.51
N ASP A 122 8.34 36.35 -21.70
CA ASP A 122 7.98 35.04 -21.17
C ASP A 122 7.97 33.99 -22.28
N LYS A 123 8.50 32.80 -21.99
CA LYS A 123 7.90 31.52 -22.44
C LYS A 123 8.17 30.41 -21.44
N ASN A 124 7.09 30.02 -20.77
CA ASN A 124 6.90 28.73 -20.12
C ASN A 124 7.18 27.59 -21.11
N HIS A 125 8.03 26.64 -20.70
CA HIS A 125 8.06 25.32 -21.30
C HIS A 125 7.56 24.28 -20.29
N THR A 126 6.26 24.03 -20.40
CA THR A 126 5.61 22.77 -20.02
C THR A 126 6.37 21.63 -20.71
N LYS A 127 6.94 20.71 -19.92
CA LYS A 127 7.45 19.45 -20.45
C LYS A 127 6.47 18.34 -20.14
N ASP A 128 5.96 17.79 -21.24
CA ASP A 128 5.12 16.62 -21.31
C ASP A 128 5.74 15.37 -20.69
N LYS A 129 4.80 14.59 -20.16
CA LYS A 129 4.81 13.17 -19.82
C LYS A 129 5.85 12.34 -20.59
N ARG A 130 6.72 11.67 -19.84
CA ARG A 130 7.21 10.34 -20.22
C ARG A 130 6.64 9.36 -19.23
N HIS A 131 5.70 8.54 -19.70
CA HIS A 131 5.27 7.34 -19.00
C HIS A 131 6.40 6.31 -19.19
N THR A 132 7.39 6.35 -18.33
CA THR A 132 8.38 5.29 -18.20
C THR A 132 7.70 4.11 -17.54
N GLN A 133 7.49 3.04 -18.30
CA GLN A 133 7.25 1.71 -17.78
C GLN A 133 8.43 1.40 -16.84
N ARG A 134 8.21 1.57 -15.54
CA ARG A 134 9.20 1.19 -14.53
C ARG A 134 9.25 -0.32 -14.55
N GLU A 135 10.41 -0.88 -14.86
CA GLU A 135 10.74 -2.23 -14.41
C GLU A 135 10.82 -2.17 -12.88
N THR A 136 9.68 -2.42 -12.24
CA THR A 136 9.62 -2.58 -10.79
C THR A 136 10.11 -3.98 -10.46
N THR A 137 11.36 -4.08 -10.03
CA THR A 137 11.92 -5.28 -9.37
C THR A 137 11.32 -5.43 -7.97
N GLY A 138 9.98 -5.53 -7.88
CA GLY A 138 9.22 -5.51 -6.64
C GLY A 138 8.32 -6.74 -6.48
N GLU A 139 7.75 -6.89 -5.29
CA GLU A 139 6.81 -7.97 -4.99
C GLU A 139 5.58 -7.90 -5.90
N VAL A 140 5.22 -9.02 -6.52
CA VAL A 140 4.06 -9.13 -7.41
C VAL A 140 2.87 -9.61 -6.61
N ALA A 141 1.85 -8.76 -6.50
CA ALA A 141 0.56 -9.09 -5.90
C ALA A 141 -0.59 -8.63 -6.80
N PHE A 142 -1.64 -9.45 -6.83
CA PHE A 142 -2.90 -9.21 -7.53
C PHE A 142 -4.08 -9.71 -6.70
N SER A 143 -5.17 -8.95 -6.66
CA SER A 143 -6.44 -9.33 -6.04
C SER A 143 -7.59 -8.61 -6.73
N ALA A 144 -8.62 -9.36 -7.10
CA ALA A 144 -9.80 -8.82 -7.75
C ALA A 144 -11.06 -9.58 -7.32
N LYS A 145 -12.21 -8.92 -7.46
CA LYS A 145 -13.52 -9.46 -7.13
C LYS A 145 -14.54 -9.11 -8.20
N VAL A 146 -15.56 -9.95 -8.29
CA VAL A 146 -16.74 -9.65 -9.10
C VAL A 146 -17.59 -8.64 -8.32
N SER A 147 -17.97 -7.54 -8.97
CA SER A 147 -18.80 -6.51 -8.33
C SER A 147 -20.29 -6.86 -8.33
N ASP A 148 -20.72 -7.67 -9.30
CA ASP A 148 -22.12 -7.95 -9.59
C ASP A 148 -22.39 -9.46 -9.54
N THR A 149 -23.65 -9.85 -9.35
CA THR A 149 -24.07 -11.24 -9.53
C THR A 149 -23.97 -11.62 -11.01
N LEU A 150 -23.10 -12.58 -11.34
CA LEU A 150 -23.07 -13.18 -12.67
C LEU A 150 -24.19 -14.21 -12.79
N GLN A 151 -24.95 -14.14 -13.88
CA GLN A 151 -26.03 -15.08 -14.19
C GLN A 151 -25.80 -15.66 -15.58
N ASN A 152 -26.16 -16.93 -15.77
CA ASN A 152 -26.15 -17.62 -17.07
C ASN A 152 -24.77 -17.58 -17.75
N LEU A 153 -23.69 -17.80 -16.99
CA LEU A 153 -22.39 -18.05 -17.60
C LEU A 153 -22.51 -19.28 -18.50
N GLY A 154 -22.17 -19.11 -19.77
CA GLY A 154 -22.10 -20.20 -20.73
C GLY A 154 -20.90 -21.12 -20.44
N ASP A 155 -20.92 -22.30 -21.04
CA ASP A 155 -19.81 -23.25 -20.93
C ASP A 155 -18.49 -22.60 -21.35
N HIS A 156 -17.44 -22.82 -20.56
CA HIS A 156 -16.08 -22.31 -20.78
C HIS A 156 -15.98 -20.78 -20.89
N GLN A 157 -16.92 -20.03 -20.32
CA GLN A 157 -16.80 -18.57 -20.24
C GLN A 157 -15.82 -18.12 -19.16
N TYR A 158 -15.07 -17.07 -19.48
CA TYR A 158 -14.19 -16.41 -18.51
C TYR A 158 -15.00 -15.57 -17.52
N ILE A 159 -14.55 -15.57 -16.27
CA ILE A 159 -15.08 -14.67 -15.24
C ILE A 159 -14.32 -13.35 -15.34
N LEU A 160 -15.00 -12.27 -15.72
CA LEU A 160 -14.43 -10.93 -15.75
C LEU A 160 -14.56 -10.28 -14.37
N PHE A 161 -13.42 -9.92 -13.78
CA PHE A 161 -13.37 -9.17 -12.52
C PHE A 161 -13.38 -7.67 -12.79
N LYS A 162 -14.52 -7.02 -12.53
CA LYS A 162 -14.67 -5.57 -12.72
C LYS A 162 -13.97 -4.72 -11.66
N THR A 163 -13.77 -5.28 -10.47
CA THR A 163 -13.13 -4.55 -9.35
C THR A 163 -11.81 -5.20 -9.01
N VAL A 164 -10.72 -4.46 -9.26
CA VAL A 164 -9.36 -4.85 -8.89
C VAL A 164 -8.99 -4.10 -7.62
N ASP A 165 -8.75 -4.84 -6.53
CA ASP A 165 -8.36 -4.28 -5.25
C ASP A 165 -6.83 -4.03 -5.20
N VAL A 166 -6.05 -4.93 -5.80
CA VAL A 166 -4.59 -4.84 -5.89
C VAL A 166 -4.12 -5.30 -7.26
N ASP A 167 -3.29 -4.50 -7.94
CA ASP A 167 -2.48 -4.92 -9.09
C ASP A 167 -1.18 -4.10 -9.11
N THR A 168 -0.15 -4.68 -8.50
CA THR A 168 1.15 -4.03 -8.30
C THR A 168 1.88 -3.69 -9.60
N HIS A 169 1.59 -4.40 -10.69
CA HIS A 169 2.34 -4.32 -11.94
C HIS A 169 1.46 -3.97 -13.14
N ASN A 170 0.18 -3.67 -12.92
CA ASN A 170 -0.80 -3.46 -13.98
C ASN A 170 -0.80 -4.63 -14.99
N ALA A 171 -0.68 -5.84 -14.45
CA ALA A 171 -0.51 -7.09 -15.17
C ALA A 171 -1.87 -7.74 -15.51
N PHE A 172 -2.95 -7.30 -14.87
CA PHE A 172 -4.30 -7.77 -15.15
C PHE A 172 -4.98 -6.93 -16.23
N HIS A 173 -5.60 -7.61 -17.20
CA HIS A 173 -6.39 -6.99 -18.25
C HIS A 173 -7.88 -7.13 -17.93
N GLY A 174 -8.52 -6.05 -17.50
CA GLY A 174 -9.94 -6.04 -17.11
C GLY A 174 -10.91 -6.44 -18.22
N ASP A 175 -10.56 -6.17 -19.49
CA ASP A 175 -11.40 -6.50 -20.65
C ASP A 175 -11.37 -7.99 -21.00
N THR A 176 -10.27 -8.68 -20.70
CA THR A 176 -10.08 -10.10 -21.06
C THR A 176 -10.12 -11.03 -19.85
N GLY A 177 -10.00 -10.51 -18.63
CA GLY A 177 -9.87 -11.30 -17.41
C GLY A 177 -8.53 -12.01 -17.27
N ILE A 178 -7.55 -11.70 -18.13
CA ILE A 178 -6.24 -12.37 -18.17
C ILE A 178 -5.24 -11.62 -17.30
N PHE A 179 -4.56 -12.36 -16.42
CA PHE A 179 -3.38 -11.88 -15.70
C PHE A 179 -2.11 -12.34 -16.44
N THR A 180 -1.31 -11.39 -16.91
CA THR A 180 -0.05 -11.65 -17.61
C THR A 180 1.10 -11.55 -16.62
N VAL A 181 1.77 -12.67 -16.34
CA VAL A 181 2.88 -12.74 -15.39
C VAL A 181 3.98 -11.72 -15.78
N PRO A 182 4.25 -10.69 -14.94
CA PRO A 182 5.17 -9.61 -15.30
C PRO A 182 6.65 -9.97 -15.05
N VAL A 183 6.91 -10.93 -14.16
CA VAL A 183 8.26 -11.35 -13.74
C VAL A 183 8.31 -12.87 -13.64
N ALA A 184 9.38 -13.51 -14.09
CA ALA A 184 9.52 -14.96 -13.96
C ALA A 184 9.66 -15.37 -12.48
N GLY A 185 8.88 -16.37 -12.03
CA GLY A 185 8.92 -16.83 -10.64
C GLY A 185 7.81 -17.82 -10.31
N TYR A 186 7.72 -18.16 -9.02
CA TYR A 186 6.63 -18.98 -8.48
C TYR A 186 5.51 -18.09 -7.96
N TYR A 187 4.27 -18.49 -8.24
CA TYR A 187 3.06 -17.75 -7.88
C TYR A 187 2.11 -18.66 -7.11
N ALA A 188 1.50 -18.12 -6.05
CA ALA A 188 0.39 -18.74 -5.36
C ALA A 188 -0.92 -18.14 -5.89
N VAL A 189 -1.81 -18.99 -6.38
CA VAL A 189 -3.10 -18.59 -6.95
C VAL A 189 -4.22 -19.17 -6.11
N PHE A 190 -5.17 -18.33 -5.73
CA PHE A 190 -6.35 -18.70 -4.96
C PHE A 190 -7.59 -18.14 -5.65
N ALA A 191 -8.66 -18.94 -5.69
CA ALA A 191 -9.95 -18.51 -6.19
C ALA A 191 -11.05 -19.05 -5.28
N THR A 192 -12.02 -18.20 -4.97
CA THR A 192 -13.19 -18.57 -4.18
C THR A 192 -14.44 -18.22 -4.98
N ILE A 193 -15.33 -19.19 -5.14
CA ILE A 193 -16.59 -19.02 -5.87
C ILE A 193 -17.75 -19.22 -4.90
N LEU A 194 -18.68 -18.28 -4.94
CA LEU A 194 -19.94 -18.34 -4.21
C LEU A 194 -21.08 -18.55 -5.20
N THR A 195 -21.91 -19.55 -4.94
CA THR A 195 -23.06 -19.89 -5.80
C THR A 195 -24.36 -19.88 -5.00
N TYR A 196 -25.49 -19.82 -5.72
CA TYR A 196 -26.79 -20.00 -5.10
C TYR A 196 -27.00 -21.45 -4.66
N PRO A 197 -27.79 -21.69 -3.59
CA PRO A 197 -28.14 -23.04 -3.16
C PRO A 197 -28.73 -23.87 -4.31
N GLY A 198 -28.30 -25.13 -4.42
CA GLY A 198 -28.77 -26.06 -5.45
C GLY A 198 -28.13 -25.88 -6.83
N VAL A 199 -27.24 -24.90 -7.02
CA VAL A 199 -26.48 -24.71 -8.27
C VAL A 199 -25.12 -25.39 -8.16
N ARG A 200 -24.80 -26.23 -9.15
CA ARG A 200 -23.47 -26.82 -9.31
C ARG A 200 -22.66 -25.96 -10.28
N VAL A 201 -21.45 -25.60 -9.88
CA VAL A 201 -20.50 -24.88 -10.72
C VAL A 201 -19.23 -25.70 -10.79
N GLU A 202 -18.71 -25.84 -12.01
CA GLU A 202 -17.35 -26.27 -12.26
C GLU A 202 -16.53 -25.03 -12.58
N PHE A 203 -15.33 -24.95 -12.00
CA PHE A 203 -14.41 -23.87 -12.29
C PHE A 203 -13.01 -24.41 -12.46
N GLN A 204 -12.23 -23.71 -13.28
CA GLN A 204 -10.87 -24.09 -13.60
C GLN A 204 -9.99 -22.83 -13.56
N ILE A 205 -8.78 -22.99 -13.07
CA ILE A 205 -7.73 -21.98 -13.18
C ILE A 205 -6.87 -22.42 -14.35
N ILE A 206 -6.85 -21.63 -15.42
CA ILE A 206 -6.22 -21.99 -16.69
C ILE A 206 -4.88 -21.26 -16.81
N HIS A 207 -3.82 -22.00 -17.17
CA HIS A 207 -2.50 -21.44 -17.49
C HIS A 207 -2.13 -21.75 -18.93
N ASN A 208 -2.09 -20.72 -19.79
CA ASN A 208 -1.76 -20.85 -21.22
C ASN A 208 -2.60 -21.93 -21.92
N ALA A 209 -3.91 -21.93 -21.68
CA ALA A 209 -4.88 -22.89 -22.22
C ALA A 209 -4.72 -24.36 -21.75
N ASN A 210 -4.06 -24.58 -20.60
CA ASN A 210 -3.98 -25.88 -19.91
C ASN A 210 -4.56 -25.81 -18.50
#